data_AF-A0A3C0T9L7-F1
#
_entry.id   AF-A0A3C0T9L7-F1
#
_cell.length_a   1.000
_cell.length_b   1.000
_cell.length_c   1.000
_cell.angle_alpha   90.00
_cell.angle_beta   90.00
_cell.angle_gamma   90.00
#
_symmetry.space_group_name_H-M   'P 1'
#
loop_
_entity.id
_entity.type
_entity.pdbx_description
1 polymer ?
#
loop_
_entity_poly.entity_id
_entity_poly.type
_entity_poly.pdbx_seq_one_letter_code
_entity_poly.pdbx_strand_id
1 'polypeptide(L)'
;MRRAMDDTTEIILPIPTFKHEFTIGEAEEIVFASRIIPQRPQDSHDVLAHMEISSDLTEMNTLPDSSAELIDILKLRHGLLLAERPDKQPGEFKERSNRAGGTEFVSPELVEGTLVQGFEIYRSLPTGMQRALFIHFLVTECHPFDDGNGRISRIMMNAELTSHGEFKIIVPIVHRESYLNGLRKATREGRFRTLVKVLHQLQCYASSLAWEDYGQVKADLQEHAADKDPDEGVGIFNRVISKLGSDYPVD
;
A
#
# COMPACT_ATOMS: atom_id res chain seq x y z
N MET A 1 2.34 24.18 7.39
CA MET A 1 2.10 24.68 6.02
C MET A 1 2.31 23.48 5.10
N ARG A 2 1.23 22.73 4.82
CA ARG A 2 1.29 21.48 4.04
C ARG A 2 1.54 21.87 2.58
N ARG A 3 2.74 21.58 2.06
CA ARG A 3 3.02 21.65 0.62
C ARG A 3 2.66 20.28 0.06
N ALA A 4 1.72 20.26 -0.86
CA ALA A 4 1.47 19.10 -1.70
C ALA A 4 2.80 18.68 -2.35
N MET A 5 3.06 17.37 -2.38
CA MET A 5 4.15 16.78 -3.15
C MET A 5 3.97 17.21 -4.61
N ASP A 6 5.00 17.83 -5.20
CA ASP A 6 5.04 18.19 -6.63
C ASP A 6 5.10 16.90 -7.46
N ASP A 7 4.73 16.92 -8.74
CA ASP A 7 4.65 15.74 -9.62
C ASP A 7 5.98 14.96 -9.67
N THR A 8 7.11 15.61 -9.39
CA THR A 8 8.46 15.00 -9.31
C THR A 8 8.74 14.25 -8.00
N THR A 9 7.97 14.55 -6.96
CA THR A 9 8.14 14.13 -5.56
C THR A 9 7.48 12.76 -5.31
N GLU A 10 6.44 12.42 -6.10
CA GLU A 10 5.73 11.14 -6.05
C GLU A 10 6.39 10.01 -6.87
N ILE A 11 7.35 10.36 -7.74
CA ILE A 11 8.08 9.42 -8.62
C ILE A 11 9.05 8.53 -7.81
N ILE A 12 9.28 8.86 -6.54
CA ILE A 12 10.38 8.33 -5.76
C ILE A 12 9.87 7.15 -4.92
N LEU A 13 9.81 5.99 -5.56
CA LEU A 13 9.79 4.67 -4.94
C LEU A 13 8.55 4.29 -4.09
N PRO A 14 7.49 3.70 -4.67
CA PRO A 14 6.98 2.48 -4.11
C PRO A 14 8.08 1.44 -4.35
N ILE A 15 8.76 1.02 -3.30
CA ILE A 15 9.18 -0.37 -3.26
C ILE A 15 7.96 -1.05 -2.64
N PRO A 16 7.02 -1.61 -3.42
CA PRO A 16 6.00 -2.43 -2.83
C PRO A 16 6.72 -3.51 -2.04
N THR A 17 6.12 -3.93 -0.93
CA THR A 17 6.49 -5.17 -0.25
C THR A 17 6.25 -6.36 -1.22
N PHE A 18 7.06 -6.47 -2.26
CA PHE A 18 7.24 -7.66 -3.05
C PHE A 18 8.02 -8.64 -2.18
N LYS A 19 7.73 -9.92 -2.33
CA LYS A 19 8.59 -10.97 -1.77
C LYS A 19 10.00 -10.81 -2.38
N HIS A 20 10.97 -10.23 -1.67
CA HIS A 20 12.43 -10.33 -1.92
C HIS A 20 12.93 -10.42 -3.37
N GLU A 21 12.70 -9.43 -4.24
CA GLU A 21 12.87 -9.76 -5.66
C GLU A 21 13.56 -8.72 -6.56
N PHE A 22 13.55 -7.44 -6.24
CA PHE A 22 14.36 -6.44 -6.96
C PHE A 22 15.19 -5.61 -5.98
N THR A 23 16.46 -5.41 -6.33
CA THR A 23 17.30 -4.39 -5.71
C THR A 23 16.77 -2.99 -6.04
N ILE A 24 17.19 -1.96 -5.29
CA ILE A 24 16.84 -0.57 -5.63
C ILE A 24 17.29 -0.24 -7.06
N GLY A 25 18.47 -0.72 -7.48
CA GLY A 25 18.98 -0.48 -8.83
C GLY A 25 18.10 -1.10 -9.92
N GLU A 26 17.63 -2.33 -9.72
CA GLU A 26 16.70 -2.96 -10.67
C GLU A 26 15.35 -2.23 -10.70
N ALA A 27 14.85 -1.81 -9.53
CA ALA A 27 13.64 -0.99 -9.46
C ALA A 27 13.82 0.36 -10.19
N GLU A 28 14.97 1.01 -10.06
CA GLU A 28 15.33 2.23 -10.80
C GLU A 28 15.31 2.00 -12.32
N GLU A 29 15.92 0.91 -12.79
CA GLU A 29 15.91 0.57 -14.21
C GLU A 29 14.49 0.33 -14.74
N ILE A 30 13.66 -0.36 -13.96
CA ILE A 30 12.26 -0.58 -14.32
C ILE A 30 11.52 0.76 -14.39
N VAL A 31 11.57 1.58 -13.35
CA VAL A 31 10.73 2.79 -13.22
C VAL A 31 11.22 3.94 -14.11
N PHE A 32 12.52 4.24 -14.10
CA PHE A 32 13.06 5.42 -14.80
C PHE A 32 13.43 5.15 -16.25
N ALA A 33 13.78 3.91 -16.60
CA ALA A 33 14.16 3.55 -17.96
C ALA A 33 13.14 2.64 -18.66
N SER A 34 12.00 2.35 -18.01
CA SER A 34 10.98 1.40 -18.50
C SER A 34 11.58 0.05 -18.90
N ARG A 35 12.65 -0.37 -18.22
CA ARG A 35 13.40 -1.58 -18.58
C ARG A 35 12.75 -2.81 -17.94
N ILE A 36 12.34 -3.76 -18.77
CA ILE A 36 11.84 -5.05 -18.30
C ILE A 36 13.03 -5.97 -17.97
N ILE A 37 13.06 -6.50 -16.74
CA ILE A 37 14.09 -7.45 -16.32
C ILE A 37 13.78 -8.82 -16.94
N PRO A 38 14.63 -9.36 -17.83
CA PRO A 38 14.28 -10.53 -18.65
C PRO A 38 13.94 -11.80 -17.85
N GLN A 39 14.55 -11.97 -16.69
CA GLN A 39 14.30 -13.12 -15.82
C GLN A 39 12.94 -13.03 -15.11
N ARG A 40 12.39 -11.81 -14.98
CA ARG A 40 11.19 -11.51 -14.18
C ARG A 40 10.30 -10.47 -14.89
N PRO A 41 9.82 -10.78 -16.10
CA PRO A 41 9.12 -9.81 -16.94
C PRO A 41 7.77 -9.39 -16.32
N GLN A 42 6.96 -10.35 -15.86
CA GLN A 42 5.67 -10.05 -15.22
C GLN A 42 5.84 -9.20 -13.96
N ASP A 43 6.85 -9.49 -13.14
CA ASP A 43 7.10 -8.70 -11.93
C ASP A 43 7.59 -7.28 -12.26
N SER A 44 8.34 -7.10 -13.35
CA SER A 44 8.74 -5.78 -13.85
C SER A 44 7.52 -4.97 -14.29
N HIS A 45 6.59 -5.61 -15.01
CA HIS A 45 5.34 -4.99 -15.42
C HIS A 45 4.44 -4.64 -14.22
N ASP A 46 4.36 -5.49 -13.20
CA ASP A 46 3.63 -5.20 -11.97
C ASP A 46 4.19 -3.97 -11.23
N VAL A 47 5.52 -3.78 -11.22
CA VAL A 47 6.18 -2.59 -10.65
C VAL A 47 5.79 -1.35 -11.46
N LEU A 48 5.86 -1.41 -12.78
CA LEU A 48 5.47 -0.31 -13.68
C LEU A 48 4.00 0.07 -13.50
N ALA A 49 3.09 -0.91 -13.54
CA ALA A 49 1.66 -0.63 -13.39
C ALA A 49 1.34 -0.03 -12.02
N HIS A 50 2.01 -0.50 -10.96
CA HIS A 50 1.88 0.14 -9.64
C HIS A 50 2.38 1.59 -9.67
N MET A 51 3.53 1.87 -10.29
CA MET A 51 4.04 3.24 -10.46
C MET A 51 3.06 4.13 -11.19
N GLU A 52 2.58 3.70 -12.35
CA GLU A 52 1.67 4.46 -13.21
C GLU A 52 0.39 4.83 -12.44
N ILE A 53 -0.24 3.85 -11.77
CA ILE A 53 -1.43 4.11 -10.96
C ILE A 53 -1.11 5.06 -9.80
N SER A 54 -0.02 4.80 -9.07
CA SER A 54 0.27 5.52 -7.84
C SER A 54 0.90 6.90 -8.05
N SER A 55 1.39 7.23 -9.24
CA SER A 55 1.94 8.55 -9.59
C SER A 55 0.98 9.41 -10.42
N ASP A 56 -0.11 8.84 -10.94
CA ASP A 56 -1.16 9.61 -11.59
C ASP A 56 -2.04 10.30 -10.53
N LEU A 57 -1.90 11.63 -10.42
CA LEU A 57 -2.70 12.43 -9.50
C LEU A 57 -4.20 12.39 -9.82
N THR A 58 -4.60 12.29 -11.10
CA THR A 58 -6.03 12.18 -11.44
C THR A 58 -6.58 10.87 -10.90
N GLU A 59 -5.85 9.78 -11.10
CA GLU A 59 -6.21 8.46 -10.58
C GLU A 59 -6.21 8.47 -9.04
N MET A 60 -5.19 9.02 -8.39
CA MET A 60 -5.10 9.08 -6.93
C MET A 60 -6.09 10.05 -6.27
N ASN A 61 -6.63 11.01 -7.00
CA ASN A 61 -7.74 11.86 -6.54
C ASN A 61 -9.13 11.23 -6.82
N THR A 62 -9.20 10.08 -7.49
CA THR A 62 -10.46 9.37 -7.74
C THR A 62 -10.79 8.48 -6.54
N LEU A 63 -11.82 8.88 -5.79
CA LEU A 63 -12.37 8.15 -4.64
C LEU A 63 -13.80 7.67 -4.93
N PRO A 64 -14.25 6.57 -4.28
CA PRO A 64 -15.61 6.09 -4.43
C PRO A 64 -16.63 6.92 -3.64
N ASP A 65 -17.69 7.39 -4.30
CA ASP A 65 -18.84 8.04 -3.66
C ASP A 65 -19.98 7.05 -3.34
N SER A 66 -19.95 5.87 -3.96
CA SER A 66 -20.87 4.77 -3.71
C SER A 66 -20.17 3.41 -3.57
N SER A 67 -20.87 2.41 -3.03
CA SER A 67 -20.34 1.04 -2.95
C SER A 67 -20.15 0.40 -4.32
N ALA A 68 -20.99 0.76 -5.30
CA ALA A 68 -20.83 0.35 -6.70
C ALA A 68 -19.53 0.93 -7.28
N GLU A 69 -19.29 2.23 -7.08
CA GLU A 69 -18.04 2.87 -7.50
C GLU A 69 -16.81 2.30 -6.79
N LEU A 70 -16.92 1.94 -5.50
CA LEU A 70 -15.83 1.23 -4.82
C LEU A 70 -15.46 -0.06 -5.55
N ILE A 71 -16.45 -0.86 -5.93
CA ILE A 71 -16.24 -2.10 -6.66
C ILE A 71 -15.62 -1.81 -8.03
N ASP A 72 -16.17 -0.85 -8.78
CA ASP A 72 -15.67 -0.49 -10.11
C ASP A 72 -14.21 0.01 -10.06
N ILE A 73 -13.88 0.88 -9.10
CA ILE A 73 -12.51 1.38 -8.89
C ILE A 73 -11.57 0.24 -8.49
N LEU A 74 -11.99 -0.67 -7.60
CA LEU A 74 -11.18 -1.82 -7.21
C LEU A 74 -10.88 -2.72 -8.41
N LYS A 75 -11.90 -3.02 -9.23
CA LYS A 75 -11.74 -3.84 -10.44
C LYS A 75 -10.88 -3.15 -11.48
N LEU A 76 -11.09 -1.85 -11.74
CA LEU A 76 -10.29 -1.07 -12.68
C LEU A 76 -8.81 -1.06 -12.28
N ARG A 77 -8.51 -0.65 -11.04
CA ARG A 77 -7.13 -0.60 -10.54
C ARG A 77 -6.48 -1.97 -10.53
N HIS A 78 -7.23 -3.03 -10.18
CA HIS A 78 -6.72 -4.40 -10.23
C HIS A 78 -6.44 -4.88 -11.66
N GLY A 79 -7.32 -4.53 -12.61
CA GLY A 79 -7.14 -4.84 -14.03
C GLY A 79 -5.88 -4.20 -14.61
N LEU A 80 -5.64 -2.92 -14.29
CA LEU A 80 -4.42 -2.21 -14.66
C LEU A 80 -3.19 -2.82 -13.99
N LEU A 81 -3.26 -3.06 -12.67
CA LEU A 81 -2.13 -3.55 -11.89
C LEU A 81 -1.63 -4.93 -12.34
N LEU A 82 -2.53 -5.84 -12.72
CA LEU A 82 -2.20 -7.21 -13.10
C LEU A 82 -2.40 -7.49 -14.60
N ALA A 83 -2.41 -6.47 -15.47
CA ALA A 83 -2.70 -6.61 -16.89
C ALA A 83 -1.86 -7.72 -17.58
N GLU A 84 -0.60 -7.88 -17.16
CA GLU A 84 0.36 -8.88 -17.70
C GLU A 84 0.28 -10.26 -17.02
N ARG A 85 -0.78 -10.51 -16.24
CA ARG A 85 -1.06 -11.79 -15.55
C ARG A 85 -2.47 -12.28 -15.83
N PRO A 86 -2.79 -12.70 -17.07
CA PRO A 86 -4.12 -13.20 -17.42
C PRO A 86 -4.53 -14.43 -16.60
N ASP A 87 -3.58 -15.19 -16.06
CA ASP A 87 -3.81 -16.33 -15.17
C ASP A 87 -4.28 -15.94 -13.76
N LYS A 88 -4.31 -14.65 -13.44
CA LYS A 88 -4.76 -14.06 -12.17
C LYS A 88 -6.09 -13.31 -12.27
N GLN A 89 -6.76 -13.42 -13.42
CA GLN A 89 -8.06 -12.81 -13.69
C GLN A 89 -8.08 -11.30 -13.38
N PRO A 90 -7.29 -10.48 -14.10
CA PRO A 90 -7.18 -9.05 -13.83
C PRO A 90 -8.56 -8.38 -13.88
N GLY A 91 -8.84 -7.55 -12.88
CA GLY A 91 -10.12 -6.87 -12.71
C GLY A 91 -11.32 -7.74 -12.28
N GLU A 92 -11.15 -9.04 -12.05
CA GLU A 92 -12.26 -9.91 -11.63
C GLU A 92 -12.09 -10.44 -10.21
N PHE A 93 -13.20 -10.53 -9.48
CA PHE A 93 -13.20 -11.11 -8.14
C PHE A 93 -12.91 -12.61 -8.19
N LYS A 94 -12.30 -13.11 -7.12
CA LYS A 94 -11.97 -14.52 -6.95
C LYS A 94 -13.22 -15.39 -7.04
N GLU A 95 -13.07 -16.55 -7.67
CA GLU A 95 -14.12 -17.57 -7.74
C GLU A 95 -13.91 -18.69 -6.71
N ARG A 96 -12.77 -18.68 -6.02
CA ARG A 96 -12.38 -19.70 -5.04
C ARG A 96 -11.88 -19.04 -3.76
N SER A 97 -12.10 -19.70 -2.63
CA SER A 97 -11.56 -19.25 -1.35
C SER A 97 -10.04 -19.14 -1.41
N ASN A 98 -9.51 -18.05 -0.88
CA ASN A 98 -8.08 -17.78 -0.81
C ASN A 98 -7.64 -17.61 0.65
N ARG A 99 -6.34 -17.82 0.88
CA ARG A 99 -5.72 -17.80 2.21
C ARG A 99 -4.33 -17.19 2.12
N ALA A 100 -3.95 -16.43 3.14
CA ALA A 100 -2.58 -16.01 3.35
C ALA A 100 -2.09 -16.45 4.74
N GLY A 101 -0.99 -17.22 4.77
CA GLY A 101 -0.52 -17.84 6.01
C GLY A 101 -1.61 -18.74 6.62
N GLY A 102 -2.01 -18.44 7.85
CA GLY A 102 -3.08 -19.16 8.57
C GLY A 102 -4.43 -18.45 8.58
N THR A 103 -4.65 -17.46 7.71
CA THR A 103 -5.89 -16.67 7.66
C THR A 103 -6.63 -16.96 6.36
N GLU A 104 -7.78 -17.62 6.46
CA GLU A 104 -8.75 -17.76 5.38
C GLU A 104 -9.60 -16.49 5.30
N PHE A 105 -9.78 -15.96 4.09
CA PHE A 105 -10.49 -14.70 3.88
C PHE A 105 -11.95 -14.95 3.46
N VAL A 106 -12.70 -13.86 3.29
CA VAL A 106 -14.11 -13.86 2.90
C VAL A 106 -14.38 -14.80 1.72
N SER A 107 -15.39 -15.66 1.82
CA SER A 107 -15.77 -16.56 0.73
C SER A 107 -16.16 -15.79 -0.54
N PRO A 108 -15.90 -16.32 -1.75
CA PRO A 108 -16.20 -15.66 -3.03
C PRO A 108 -17.60 -15.02 -3.10
N GLU A 109 -18.62 -15.76 -2.68
CA GLU A 109 -20.03 -15.35 -2.71
C GLU A 109 -20.38 -14.21 -1.74
N LEU A 110 -19.49 -13.90 -0.80
CA LEU A 110 -19.67 -12.84 0.20
C LEU A 110 -18.79 -11.61 -0.06
N VAL A 111 -17.90 -11.64 -1.07
CA VAL A 111 -16.98 -10.55 -1.37
C VAL A 111 -17.73 -9.24 -1.61
N GLU A 112 -18.67 -9.24 -2.56
CA GLU A 112 -19.42 -8.04 -2.94
C GLU A 112 -20.23 -7.49 -1.77
N GLY A 113 -20.99 -8.35 -1.08
CA GLY A 113 -21.76 -7.96 0.10
C GLY A 113 -20.90 -7.38 1.21
N THR A 114 -19.68 -7.92 1.42
CA THR A 114 -18.73 -7.40 2.41
C THR A 114 -18.22 -6.02 2.04
N LEU A 115 -17.88 -5.79 0.78
CA LEU A 115 -17.44 -4.47 0.30
C LEU A 115 -18.57 -3.44 0.42
N VAL A 116 -19.81 -3.82 0.07
CA VAL A 116 -20.98 -2.95 0.20
C VAL A 116 -21.21 -2.53 1.66
N GLN A 117 -21.21 -3.50 2.60
CA GLN A 117 -21.39 -3.19 4.02
C GLN A 117 -20.20 -2.42 4.61
N GLY A 118 -18.98 -2.77 4.19
CA GLY A 118 -17.77 -2.05 4.59
C GLY A 118 -17.77 -0.60 4.12
N PHE A 119 -18.31 -0.32 2.94
CA PHE A 119 -18.39 1.03 2.39
C PHE A 119 -19.27 1.97 3.25
N GLU A 120 -20.34 1.46 3.87
CA GLU A 120 -21.16 2.26 4.79
C GLU A 120 -20.36 2.73 6.01
N ILE A 121 -19.49 1.86 6.54
CA ILE A 121 -18.58 2.23 7.63
C ILE A 121 -17.55 3.24 7.13
N TYR A 122 -16.92 2.98 5.96
CA TYR A 122 -15.96 3.89 5.33
C TYR A 122 -16.51 5.32 5.22
N ARG A 123 -17.75 5.48 4.73
CA ARG A 123 -18.38 6.80 4.61
C ARG A 123 -18.63 7.49 5.95
N SER A 124 -18.87 6.73 7.02
CA SER A 124 -19.12 7.28 8.35
C SER A 124 -17.85 7.82 9.05
N LEU A 125 -16.66 7.44 8.57
CA LEU A 125 -15.39 7.85 9.16
C LEU A 125 -14.95 9.24 8.69
N PRO A 126 -14.20 9.99 9.52
CA PRO A 126 -13.53 11.21 9.10
C PRO A 126 -12.60 10.96 7.92
N THR A 127 -12.61 11.89 6.96
CA THR A 127 -11.73 11.90 5.78
C THR A 127 -10.24 11.96 6.13
N GLY A 128 -9.39 11.43 5.25
CA GLY A 128 -7.94 11.38 5.46
C GLY A 128 -7.49 10.10 6.15
N MET A 129 -6.60 10.20 7.14
CA MET A 129 -5.97 9.03 7.79
C MET A 129 -6.96 7.95 8.25
N GLN A 130 -8.06 8.29 8.91
CA GLN A 130 -9.00 7.29 9.45
C GLN A 130 -9.65 6.47 8.32
N ARG A 131 -10.14 7.14 7.28
CA ARG A 131 -10.66 6.47 6.08
C ARG A 131 -9.59 5.67 5.35
N ALA A 132 -8.36 6.19 5.26
CA ALA A 132 -7.25 5.55 4.58
C ALA A 132 -6.90 4.20 5.26
N LEU A 133 -6.79 4.20 6.59
CA LEU A 133 -6.54 2.99 7.37
C LEU A 133 -7.69 1.99 7.28
N PHE A 134 -8.94 2.49 7.24
CA PHE A 134 -10.09 1.62 7.14
C PHE A 134 -10.21 0.96 5.77
N ILE A 135 -10.08 1.72 4.67
CA ILE A 135 -10.18 1.14 3.32
C ILE A 135 -9.02 0.17 3.05
N HIS A 136 -7.83 0.47 3.57
CA HIS A 136 -6.69 -0.43 3.59
C HIS A 136 -7.03 -1.78 4.23
N PHE A 137 -7.58 -1.74 5.44
CA PHE A 137 -7.92 -2.95 6.18
C PHE A 137 -9.07 -3.71 5.52
N LEU A 138 -10.14 -3.01 5.09
CA LEU A 138 -11.30 -3.59 4.42
C LEU A 138 -10.89 -4.42 3.20
N VAL A 139 -10.07 -3.85 2.31
CA VAL A 139 -9.62 -4.55 1.09
C VAL A 139 -8.68 -5.70 1.45
N THR A 140 -7.80 -5.52 2.43
CA THR A 140 -6.86 -6.58 2.85
C THR A 140 -7.58 -7.80 3.47
N GLU A 141 -8.61 -7.54 4.28
CA GLU A 141 -9.41 -8.56 4.98
C GLU A 141 -10.45 -9.22 4.07
N CYS A 142 -11.08 -8.45 3.18
CA CYS A 142 -11.99 -9.01 2.17
C CYS A 142 -11.23 -9.90 1.18
N HIS A 143 -10.02 -9.47 0.80
CA HIS A 143 -9.14 -10.19 -0.12
C HIS A 143 -9.85 -10.58 -1.44
N PRO A 144 -10.44 -9.61 -2.16
CA PRO A 144 -11.39 -9.87 -3.24
C PRO A 144 -10.80 -10.56 -4.48
N PHE A 145 -9.49 -10.50 -4.69
CA PHE A 145 -8.82 -10.98 -5.90
C PHE A 145 -7.96 -12.24 -5.66
N ASP A 146 -7.57 -12.94 -6.72
CA ASP A 146 -6.68 -14.11 -6.63
C ASP A 146 -5.24 -13.74 -6.23
N ASP A 147 -4.76 -12.56 -6.62
CA ASP A 147 -3.48 -11.95 -6.23
C ASP A 147 -3.64 -10.42 -6.20
N GLY A 148 -2.60 -9.67 -5.83
CA GLY A 148 -2.60 -8.20 -5.92
C GLY A 148 -3.31 -7.48 -4.78
N ASN A 149 -4.05 -8.18 -3.90
CA ASN A 149 -4.84 -7.59 -2.82
C ASN A 149 -4.04 -6.61 -1.93
N GLY A 150 -2.83 -6.98 -1.52
CA GLY A 150 -1.99 -6.11 -0.69
C GLY A 150 -1.47 -4.86 -1.43
N ARG A 151 -1.33 -4.93 -2.76
CA ARG A 151 -0.94 -3.78 -3.60
C ARG A 151 -2.15 -2.85 -3.77
N ILE A 152 -3.30 -3.39 -4.16
CA ILE A 152 -4.55 -2.63 -4.28
C ILE A 152 -4.95 -1.99 -2.96
N SER A 153 -4.85 -2.69 -1.83
CA SER A 153 -5.21 -2.09 -0.53
C SER A 153 -4.35 -0.88 -0.16
N ARG A 154 -3.06 -0.88 -0.52
CA ARG A 154 -2.17 0.28 -0.33
C ARG A 154 -2.43 1.39 -1.34
N ILE A 155 -2.79 1.06 -2.58
CA ILE A 155 -3.21 2.06 -3.57
C ILE A 155 -4.48 2.77 -3.08
N MET A 156 -5.49 2.02 -2.62
CA MET A 156 -6.72 2.62 -2.05
C MET A 156 -6.43 3.48 -0.82
N MET A 157 -5.55 3.02 0.07
CA MET A 157 -5.08 3.79 1.24
C MET A 157 -4.45 5.13 0.81
N ASN A 158 -3.56 5.08 -0.17
CA ASN A 158 -2.82 6.26 -0.61
C ASN A 158 -3.67 7.20 -1.48
N ALA A 159 -4.67 6.70 -2.20
CA ALA A 159 -5.64 7.55 -2.89
C ALA A 159 -6.40 8.45 -1.89
N GLU A 160 -6.88 7.87 -0.78
CA GLU A 160 -7.53 8.66 0.28
C GLU A 160 -6.58 9.76 0.81
N LEU A 161 -5.34 9.41 1.14
CA LEU A 161 -4.35 10.39 1.65
C LEU A 161 -4.03 11.48 0.62
N THR A 162 -3.84 11.09 -0.63
CA THR A 162 -3.49 12.01 -1.73
C THR A 162 -4.61 13.01 -1.99
N SER A 163 -5.87 12.55 -2.02
CA SER A 163 -7.04 13.41 -2.20
C SER A 163 -7.21 14.50 -1.13
N HIS A 164 -6.58 14.30 0.03
CA HIS A 164 -6.58 15.24 1.16
C HIS A 164 -5.24 15.97 1.34
N GLY A 165 -4.35 15.89 0.35
CA GLY A 165 -3.04 16.55 0.38
C GLY A 165 -2.14 16.05 1.52
N GLU A 166 -2.31 14.80 1.93
CA GLU A 166 -1.48 14.13 2.94
C GLU A 166 -0.40 13.26 2.27
N PHE A 167 0.71 13.06 2.98
CA PHE A 167 1.76 12.17 2.51
C PHE A 167 1.27 10.72 2.44
N LYS A 168 1.66 10.03 1.38
CA LYS A 168 1.42 8.60 1.18
C LYS A 168 2.12 7.78 2.27
N ILE A 169 1.56 6.61 2.57
CA ILE A 169 2.20 5.62 3.43
C ILE A 169 2.95 4.61 2.56
N ILE A 170 4.24 4.44 2.89
CA ILE A 170 5.12 3.45 2.28
C ILE A 170 5.50 2.44 3.36
N VAL A 171 5.33 1.15 3.06
CA VAL A 171 5.74 0.05 3.96
C VAL A 171 7.10 -0.46 3.50
N PRO A 172 8.22 -0.06 4.15
CA PRO A 172 9.54 -0.49 3.76
C PRO A 172 9.77 -1.97 4.09
N ILE A 173 10.71 -2.60 3.39
CA ILE A 173 11.03 -4.04 3.52
C ILE A 173 11.34 -4.37 4.97
N VAL A 174 12.17 -3.55 5.61
CA VAL A 174 12.61 -3.70 7.01
C VAL A 174 11.46 -3.77 8.01
N HIS A 175 10.31 -3.17 7.70
CA HIS A 175 9.16 -3.07 8.60
C HIS A 175 7.98 -3.95 8.17
N ARG A 176 8.17 -4.80 7.16
CA ARG A 176 7.17 -5.73 6.63
C ARG A 176 6.60 -6.63 7.72
N GLU A 177 7.42 -7.16 8.62
CA GLU A 177 6.96 -8.03 9.71
C GLU A 177 6.08 -7.31 10.72
N SER A 178 6.46 -6.09 11.12
CA SER A 178 5.65 -5.24 12.01
C SER A 178 4.27 -4.96 11.40
N TYR A 179 4.23 -4.64 10.11
CA TYR A 179 2.99 -4.43 9.36
C TYR A 179 2.12 -5.69 9.31
N LEU A 180 2.70 -6.83 8.92
CA LEU A 180 1.97 -8.12 8.86
C LEU A 180 1.50 -8.58 10.25
N ASN A 181 2.26 -8.31 11.31
CA ASN A 181 1.85 -8.58 12.68
C ASN A 181 0.68 -7.68 13.09
N GLY A 182 0.68 -6.41 12.68
CA GLY A 182 -0.44 -5.50 12.87
C GLY A 182 -1.73 -6.03 12.24
N LEU A 183 -1.68 -6.43 10.97
CA LEU A 183 -2.79 -7.07 10.28
C LEU A 183 -3.26 -8.34 10.99
N ARG A 184 -2.33 -9.23 11.35
CA ARG A 184 -2.66 -10.48 12.04
C ARG A 184 -3.40 -10.25 13.36
N LYS A 185 -2.97 -9.28 14.16
CA LYS A 185 -3.63 -8.92 15.43
C LYS A 185 -5.01 -8.29 15.21
N ALA A 186 -5.14 -7.46 14.18
CA ALA A 186 -6.43 -6.90 13.79
C ALA A 186 -7.41 -8.01 13.40
N THR A 187 -7.02 -8.89 12.45
CA THR A 187 -7.86 -9.98 11.95
C THR A 187 -8.21 -11.02 13.02
N ARG A 188 -7.24 -11.50 13.79
CA ARG A 188 -7.44 -12.67 14.69
C ARG A 188 -7.90 -12.31 16.09
N GLU A 189 -7.56 -11.11 16.56
CA GLU A 189 -7.80 -10.69 17.95
C GLU A 189 -8.69 -9.45 18.04
N GLY A 190 -9.08 -8.84 16.92
CA GLY A 190 -9.80 -7.55 16.91
C GLY A 190 -8.95 -6.39 17.45
N ARG A 191 -7.62 -6.54 17.47
CA ARG A 191 -6.69 -5.56 18.09
C ARG A 191 -6.00 -4.70 17.03
N PHE A 192 -6.60 -3.55 16.74
CA PHE A 192 -6.14 -2.63 15.69
C PHE A 192 -4.98 -1.73 16.07
N ARG A 193 -4.73 -1.52 17.37
CA ARG A 193 -3.70 -0.59 17.87
C ARG A 193 -2.33 -0.76 17.23
N THR A 194 -1.90 -2.01 17.00
CA THR A 194 -0.59 -2.27 16.39
C THR A 194 -0.56 -1.82 14.93
N LEU A 195 -1.61 -2.14 14.16
CA LEU A 195 -1.71 -1.76 12.75
C LEU A 195 -1.74 -0.24 12.58
N VAL A 196 -2.63 0.43 13.33
CA VAL A 196 -2.79 1.89 13.29
C VAL A 196 -1.47 2.58 13.64
N LYS A 197 -0.82 2.17 14.73
CA LYS A 197 0.50 2.70 15.12
C LYS A 197 1.50 2.58 13.99
N VAL A 198 1.66 1.38 13.43
CA VAL A 198 2.65 1.10 12.40
C VAL A 198 2.42 1.98 11.18
N LEU A 199 1.20 2.02 10.65
CA LEU A 199 0.87 2.78 9.45
C LEU A 199 0.99 4.29 9.68
N HIS A 200 0.58 4.80 10.84
CA HIS A 200 0.77 6.21 11.18
C HIS A 200 2.25 6.60 11.28
N GLN A 201 3.08 5.81 11.98
CA GLN A 201 4.51 6.08 12.07
C GLN A 201 5.19 6.04 10.70
N LEU A 202 4.76 5.14 9.81
CA LEU A 202 5.24 5.09 8.43
C LEU A 202 4.81 6.30 7.61
N GLN A 203 3.61 6.86 7.83
CA GLN A 203 3.22 8.13 7.23
C GLN A 203 4.13 9.27 7.72
N CYS A 204 4.37 9.36 9.03
CA CYS A 204 5.26 10.37 9.60
C CYS A 204 6.67 10.24 9.05
N TYR A 205 7.17 9.00 8.90
CA TYR A 205 8.45 8.72 8.27
C TYR A 205 8.48 9.24 6.84
N ALA A 206 7.50 8.87 6.01
CA ALA A 206 7.39 9.38 4.65
C ALA A 206 7.37 10.92 4.65
N SER A 207 6.58 11.57 5.49
CA SER A 207 6.51 13.05 5.56
C SER A 207 7.81 13.74 6.01
N SER A 208 8.76 12.99 6.58
CA SER A 208 10.04 13.53 7.07
C SER A 208 11.15 13.54 6.02
N LEU A 209 10.95 12.85 4.89
CA LEU A 209 11.95 12.74 3.82
C LEU A 209 11.90 13.94 2.87
N ALA A 210 13.07 14.33 2.34
CA ALA A 210 13.23 15.43 1.40
C ALA A 210 12.96 14.99 -0.04
N TRP A 211 11.70 14.73 -0.34
CA TRP A 211 11.27 14.13 -1.61
C TRP A 211 11.52 14.97 -2.87
N GLU A 212 11.96 16.22 -2.75
CA GLU A 212 12.38 17.01 -3.92
C GLU A 212 13.75 16.56 -4.47
N ASP A 213 14.52 15.78 -3.70
CA ASP A 213 15.82 15.24 -4.10
C ASP A 213 15.86 13.71 -3.97
N TYR A 214 15.75 13.03 -5.12
CA TYR A 214 15.85 11.58 -5.21
C TYR A 214 17.13 11.00 -4.60
N GLY A 215 18.27 11.65 -4.84
CA GLY A 215 19.55 11.19 -4.32
C GLY A 215 19.59 11.23 -2.80
N GLN A 216 19.07 12.31 -2.21
CA GLN A 216 18.97 12.45 -0.76
C GLN A 216 18.00 11.44 -0.16
N VAL A 217 16.79 11.27 -0.74
CA VAL A 217 15.84 10.25 -0.27
C VAL A 217 16.44 8.86 -0.31
N LYS A 218 17.09 8.49 -1.41
CA LYS A 218 17.74 7.18 -1.53
C LYS A 218 18.82 6.99 -0.46
N ALA A 219 19.63 8.01 -0.21
CA ALA A 219 20.65 7.98 0.86
C ALA A 219 20.01 7.82 2.24
N ASP A 220 18.95 8.58 2.55
CA ASP A 220 18.22 8.51 3.81
C ASP A 220 17.60 7.12 4.01
N LEU A 221 16.95 6.55 2.98
CA LEU A 221 16.38 5.21 3.03
C LEU A 221 17.45 4.15 3.37
N GLN A 222 18.65 4.28 2.81
CA GLN A 222 19.77 3.38 3.07
C GLN A 222 20.38 3.59 4.46
N GLU A 223 20.56 4.85 4.90
CA GLU A 223 21.06 5.20 6.23
C GLU A 223 20.10 4.71 7.33
N HIS A 224 18.80 4.83 7.10
CA HIS A 224 17.76 4.37 8.01
C HIS A 224 17.52 2.85 7.93
N ALA A 225 18.23 2.15 7.04
CA ALA A 225 18.10 0.71 6.76
C ALA A 225 16.67 0.31 6.29
N ALA A 226 15.95 1.21 5.63
CA ALA A 226 14.61 0.96 5.11
C ALA A 226 14.60 -0.06 3.94
N ASP A 227 15.71 -0.17 3.22
CA ASP A 227 15.92 -1.09 2.10
C ASP A 227 16.35 -2.50 2.55
N LYS A 228 16.64 -2.69 3.84
CA LYS A 228 17.15 -3.94 4.39
C LYS A 228 16.03 -4.90 4.80
N ASP A 229 16.39 -6.17 4.93
CA ASP A 229 15.50 -7.14 5.52
C ASP A 229 15.31 -6.89 7.03
N PRO A 230 14.17 -7.31 7.61
CA PRO A 230 13.85 -7.03 9.02
C PRO A 230 14.94 -7.48 10.01
N ASP A 231 15.57 -8.62 9.77
CA ASP A 231 16.64 -9.18 10.61
C ASP A 231 17.94 -8.36 10.57
N GLU A 232 18.15 -7.58 9.51
CA GLU A 232 19.34 -6.73 9.34
C GLU A 232 19.11 -5.28 9.79
N GLY A 233 17.92 -4.72 9.54
CA GLY A 233 17.69 -3.28 9.63
C GLY A 233 16.75 -2.80 10.75
N VAL A 234 15.91 -3.67 11.32
CA VAL A 234 14.75 -3.22 12.10
C VAL A 234 15.13 -2.41 13.35
N GLY A 235 16.27 -2.71 13.97
CA GLY A 235 16.78 -1.97 15.11
C GLY A 235 17.20 -0.54 14.76
N ILE A 236 17.77 -0.33 13.56
CA ILE A 236 18.14 1.00 13.05
C ILE A 236 16.87 1.76 12.72
N PHE A 237 15.99 1.16 11.92
CA PHE A 237 14.75 1.80 11.47
C PHE A 237 13.84 2.20 12.65
N ASN A 238 13.70 1.34 13.67
CA ASN A 238 12.92 1.64 14.88
C ASN A 238 13.46 2.85 15.67
N ARG A 239 14.78 3.10 15.65
CA ARG A 239 15.35 4.30 16.29
C ARG A 239 15.00 5.58 15.53
N VAL A 240 14.76 5.49 14.23
CA VAL A 240 14.30 6.61 13.40
C VAL A 240 12.83 6.87 13.68
N ILE A 241 11.96 5.88 13.47
CA ILE A 241 10.51 6.07 13.57
C ILE A 241 10.01 6.25 15.01
N SER A 242 10.75 5.83 16.04
CA SER A 242 10.35 6.06 17.44
C SER A 242 10.38 7.54 17.84
N LYS A 243 11.08 8.38 17.07
CA LYS A 243 11.10 9.84 17.23
C LYS A 243 9.95 10.52 16.49
N LEU A 244 9.15 9.77 15.73
CA LEU A 244 8.09 10.25 14.87
C LEU A 244 6.72 9.71 15.33
N GLY A 245 5.67 10.51 15.15
CA GLY A 245 4.28 10.07 15.39
C GLY A 245 3.99 9.69 16.85
N SER A 246 4.44 10.50 17.82
CA SER A 246 4.13 10.30 19.25
C SER A 246 2.65 10.50 19.58
N ASP A 247 1.92 11.23 18.74
CA ASP A 247 0.56 11.68 18.97
C ASP A 247 -0.40 10.98 17.98
N TYR A 248 -0.61 9.68 18.15
CA TYR A 248 -1.73 9.00 17.48
C TYR A 248 -2.75 8.56 18.53
N PRO A 249 -4.07 8.75 18.28
CA PRO A 249 -5.10 8.35 19.22
C PRO A 249 -5.00 6.85 19.50
N VAL A 250 -4.97 6.52 20.79
CA VAL A 250 -4.62 5.19 21.31
C VAL A 250 -5.86 4.38 21.71
N ASP A 251 -7.04 4.97 21.59
CA ASP A 251 -8.29 4.47 22.17
C ASP A 251 -9.25 3.93 21.09
#